data_AF-A0A533VLE6-F1
#
_entry.id   AF-A0A533VLE6-F1
#
_cell.length_a   1.000
_cell.length_b   1.000
_cell.length_c   1.000
_cell.angle_alpha   90.00
_cell.angle_beta   90.00
_cell.angle_gamma   90.00
#
_symmetry.space_group_name_H-M   'P 1'
#
loop_
_entity.id
_entity.type
_entity.pdbx_description
1 polymer ?
#
loop_
_entity_poly.entity_id
_entity_poly.type
_entity_poly.pdbx_seq_one_letter_code
_entity_poly.pdbx_strand_id
1 'polypeptide(L)'
;MAAQVTKFVLSMALIAIVIFSISGQIPGSVAQPVTALPPLKQIKSGVMARDVQCTQGLILVLKSENDLPACIRETSLAKLISRGWAKQAPESTQTGGKIVTLEQNNQAISLKKGESFLLKLGETHDWRVDITNQTIVSRVMNVMVIKGAQGLYQAHNTGYTTLTAVGDPLCYREIPRCLAPSIVFRLDINVTQ
;
A
#
# COMPACT_ATOMS: atom_id res chain seq x y z
N MET A 1 22.16 -27.05 -77.86
CA MET A 1 21.13 -28.10 -77.68
C MET A 1 20.72 -28.09 -76.21
N ALA A 2 19.46 -28.36 -75.88
CA ALA A 2 18.87 -28.45 -74.52
C ALA A 2 19.05 -27.19 -73.62
N ALA A 3 18.02 -26.50 -73.11
CA ALA A 3 16.78 -26.86 -72.40
C ALA A 3 16.93 -26.86 -70.86
N GLN A 4 16.27 -25.86 -70.24
CA GLN A 4 15.55 -25.89 -68.94
C GLN A 4 16.40 -26.13 -67.66
N VAL A 5 15.97 -25.81 -66.42
CA VAL A 5 14.64 -25.47 -65.84
C VAL A 5 14.88 -24.30 -64.84
N THR A 6 14.37 -23.06 -64.98
CA THR A 6 13.06 -22.54 -64.50
C THR A 6 12.61 -23.02 -63.09
N LYS A 7 12.12 -22.23 -62.12
CA LYS A 7 11.71 -20.80 -62.03
C LYS A 7 12.03 -20.24 -60.62
N PHE A 8 12.16 -18.90 -60.49
CA PHE A 8 11.80 -18.12 -59.29
C PHE A 8 10.82 -17.05 -59.80
N VAL A 9 9.60 -16.97 -59.25
CA VAL A 9 8.53 -16.06 -59.73
C VAL A 9 8.30 -15.00 -58.64
N LEU A 10 8.74 -13.74 -58.86
CA LEU A 10 7.90 -12.59 -59.23
C LEU A 10 6.55 -12.52 -58.48
N SER A 11 6.30 -11.54 -57.60
CA SER A 11 6.12 -10.08 -57.81
C SER A 11 4.64 -9.68 -57.92
N MET A 12 4.35 -8.38 -57.73
CA MET A 12 3.03 -7.68 -57.65
C MET A 12 2.35 -7.71 -56.27
N ALA A 13 1.82 -6.61 -55.72
CA ALA A 13 1.92 -5.19 -56.10
C ALA A 13 1.58 -4.23 -54.93
N LEU A 14 1.96 -2.95 -55.11
CA LEU A 14 1.53 -1.72 -54.42
C LEU A 14 0.24 -1.77 -53.54
N ILE A 15 0.38 -1.50 -52.24
CA ILE A 15 -0.48 -0.54 -51.51
C ILE A 15 0.40 0.24 -50.52
N ALA A 16 0.35 1.57 -50.57
CA ALA A 16 0.93 2.41 -49.53
C ALA A 16 -0.04 2.51 -48.34
N ILE A 17 0.29 1.88 -47.21
CA ILE A 17 -0.37 2.16 -45.93
C ILE A 17 0.69 2.61 -44.94
N VAL A 18 0.58 3.87 -44.53
CA VAL A 18 1.34 4.45 -43.41
C VAL A 18 0.81 3.81 -42.12
N ILE A 19 1.43 2.71 -41.69
CA ILE A 19 1.25 2.19 -40.33
C ILE A 19 2.44 2.66 -39.52
N PHE A 20 2.25 3.84 -38.91
CA PHE A 20 3.12 4.37 -37.87
C PHE A 20 3.10 3.36 -36.70
N SER A 21 4.06 2.43 -36.67
CA SER A 21 4.27 1.55 -35.53
C SER A 21 4.75 2.41 -34.37
N ILE A 22 3.80 2.97 -33.63
CA ILE A 22 4.03 3.62 -32.35
C ILE A 22 4.65 2.59 -31.40
N SER A 23 5.98 2.61 -31.35
CA SER A 23 6.75 2.12 -30.22
C SER A 23 6.28 2.89 -28.99
N GLY A 24 5.24 2.37 -28.35
CA GLY A 24 4.65 2.86 -27.12
C GLY A 24 5.64 2.68 -25.98
N GLN A 25 6.70 3.50 -26.01
CA GLN A 25 7.53 3.78 -24.87
C GLN A 25 6.62 4.43 -23.84
N ILE A 26 6.08 3.60 -22.95
CA ILE A 26 5.57 4.08 -21.67
C ILE A 26 6.73 4.90 -21.10
N PRO A 27 6.58 6.22 -20.88
CA PRO A 27 7.60 6.94 -20.13
C PRO A 27 7.58 6.30 -18.75
N GLY A 28 8.58 5.46 -18.50
CA GLY A 28 8.82 4.90 -17.18
C GLY A 28 8.82 6.08 -16.23
N SER A 29 7.98 6.02 -15.20
CA SER A 29 7.90 7.06 -14.19
C SER A 29 9.23 7.11 -13.45
N VAL A 30 10.19 7.82 -14.03
CA VAL A 30 11.34 8.35 -13.32
C VAL A 30 10.70 9.18 -12.22
N ALA A 31 10.72 8.65 -11.01
CA ALA A 31 10.34 9.39 -9.83
C ALA A 31 11.30 10.59 -9.75
N GLN A 32 10.88 11.71 -10.36
CA GLN A 32 11.63 12.94 -10.31
C GLN A 32 11.85 13.27 -8.84
N PRO A 33 13.05 13.74 -8.44
CA PRO A 33 13.28 14.16 -7.07
C PRO A 33 12.28 15.27 -6.77
N VAL A 34 11.25 14.93 -5.99
CA VAL A 34 10.11 15.82 -5.76
C VAL A 34 10.65 17.06 -5.07
N THR A 35 10.66 18.16 -5.80
CA THR A 35 10.92 19.50 -5.27
C THR A 35 9.73 19.87 -4.41
N ALA A 36 9.69 19.32 -3.20
CA ALA A 36 8.59 19.47 -2.27
C ALA A 36 8.36 20.96 -2.01
N LEU A 37 7.32 21.49 -2.65
CA LEU A 37 6.96 22.89 -2.59
C LEU A 37 6.70 23.26 -1.11
N PRO A 38 6.97 24.50 -0.67
CA PRO A 38 6.64 24.92 0.69
C PRO A 38 5.18 24.55 1.07
N PRO A 39 4.88 24.12 2.31
CA PRO A 39 3.56 23.64 2.72
C PRO A 39 2.36 24.48 2.24
N LEU A 40 2.49 25.81 2.31
CA LEU A 40 1.47 26.75 1.86
C LEU A 40 1.21 26.72 0.34
N LYS A 41 2.22 26.38 -0.48
CA LYS A 41 2.03 26.18 -1.92
C LYS A 41 1.32 24.86 -2.21
N GLN A 42 1.63 23.79 -1.47
CA GLN A 42 0.94 22.49 -1.60
C GLN A 42 -0.56 22.60 -1.25
N ILE A 43 -0.90 23.29 -0.15
CA ILE A 43 -2.32 23.54 0.19
C ILE A 43 -3.01 24.36 -0.90
N LYS A 44 -2.35 25.40 -1.43
CA LYS A 44 -2.89 26.20 -2.54
C LYS A 44 -3.06 25.43 -3.85
N SER A 45 -2.36 24.31 -4.03
CA SER A 45 -2.58 23.36 -5.13
C SER A 45 -3.55 22.22 -4.77
N GLY A 46 -4.28 22.31 -3.67
CA GLY A 46 -5.31 21.33 -3.26
C GLY A 46 -4.82 20.15 -2.42
N VAL A 47 -3.56 20.14 -1.96
CA VAL A 47 -3.07 19.10 -1.03
C VAL A 47 -3.64 19.36 0.37
N MET A 48 -4.26 18.34 0.96
CA MET A 48 -4.78 18.40 2.33
C MET A 48 -3.64 18.60 3.34
N ALA A 49 -3.90 19.33 4.43
CA ALA A 49 -2.87 19.68 5.42
C ALA A 49 -2.06 18.48 5.95
N ARG A 50 -2.71 17.32 6.13
CA ARG A 50 -2.08 16.06 6.59
C ARG A 50 -1.25 15.32 5.54
N ASP A 51 -1.45 15.63 4.27
CA ASP A 51 -0.83 14.93 3.12
C ASP A 51 0.33 15.74 2.51
N VAL A 52 0.66 16.90 3.10
CA VAL A 52 1.76 17.79 2.71
C VAL A 52 3.10 17.08 2.85
N GLN A 53 3.83 16.96 1.74
CA GLN A 53 5.13 16.30 1.69
C GLN A 53 6.23 17.27 2.13
N CYS A 54 7.09 16.84 3.04
CA CYS A 54 8.26 17.62 3.46
C CYS A 54 9.52 17.22 2.69
N THR A 55 10.45 18.17 2.51
CA THR A 55 11.79 17.87 1.97
C THR A 55 12.57 16.94 2.90
N GLN A 56 13.58 16.25 2.37
CA GLN A 56 14.44 15.34 3.14
C GLN A 56 14.97 15.99 4.43
N GLY A 57 14.91 15.25 5.55
CA GLY A 57 15.34 15.73 6.86
C GLY A 57 14.36 16.68 7.58
N LEU A 58 13.17 16.90 7.03
CA LEU A 58 12.06 17.58 7.71
C LEU A 58 10.86 16.62 7.86
N ILE A 59 10.15 16.76 8.97
CA ILE A 59 8.92 16.03 9.28
C ILE A 59 7.72 16.98 9.29
N LEU A 60 6.54 16.43 8.97
CA LEU A 60 5.28 17.16 8.98
C LEU A 60 4.73 17.29 10.42
N VAL A 61 4.34 18.51 10.80
CA VAL A 61 3.55 18.78 12.01
C VAL A 61 2.38 19.71 11.69
N LEU A 62 1.35 19.69 12.54
CA LEU A 62 0.27 20.67 12.48
C LEU A 62 0.45 21.71 13.59
N LYS A 63 0.34 22.99 13.26
CA LYS A 63 0.34 24.08 14.25
C LYS A 63 -0.85 23.94 15.19
N SER A 64 -0.64 24.03 16.49
CA SER A 64 -1.74 23.84 17.46
C SER A 64 -2.85 24.89 17.37
N GLU A 65 -2.49 26.10 16.92
CA GLU A 65 -3.30 27.30 16.81
C GLU A 65 -4.40 27.23 15.74
N ASN A 66 -4.08 26.65 14.58
CA ASN A 66 -4.92 26.71 13.38
C ASN A 66 -4.81 25.48 12.47
N ASP A 67 -4.19 24.41 12.98
CA ASP A 67 -3.96 23.12 12.31
C ASP A 67 -3.32 23.22 10.91
N LEU A 68 -2.60 24.32 10.64
CA LEU A 68 -1.83 24.49 9.42
C LEU A 68 -0.56 23.64 9.45
N PRO A 69 -0.17 23.03 8.32
CA PRO A 69 1.01 22.19 8.23
C PRO A 69 2.30 23.01 8.22
N ALA A 70 3.28 22.53 8.96
CA ALA A 70 4.66 23.02 8.94
C ALA A 70 5.62 21.84 8.79
N CYS A 71 6.65 22.02 7.95
CA CYS A 71 7.78 21.09 7.89
C CYS A 71 8.85 21.58 8.85
N ILE A 72 9.17 20.79 9.89
CA ILE A 72 10.16 21.13 10.92
C ILE A 72 11.28 20.08 10.97
N ARG A 73 12.41 20.44 11.59
CA ARG A 73 13.46 19.46 11.90
C ARG A 73 13.00 18.57 13.06
N GLU A 74 13.25 17.27 12.95
CA GLU A 74 12.96 16.28 13.99
C GLU A 74 13.54 16.65 15.36
N THR A 75 14.78 17.17 15.39
CA THR A 75 15.45 17.67 16.61
C THR A 75 14.72 18.84 17.30
N SER A 76 13.77 19.48 16.63
CA SER A 76 12.92 20.55 17.16
C SER A 76 11.52 20.07 17.57
N LEU A 77 11.12 18.85 17.18
CA LEU A 77 9.77 18.31 17.41
C LEU A 77 9.39 18.32 18.88
N ALA A 78 10.16 17.63 19.72
CA ALA A 78 9.87 17.50 21.15
C ALA A 78 9.78 18.87 21.86
N LYS A 79 10.62 19.83 21.44
CA LYS A 79 10.62 21.21 21.97
C LYS A 79 9.40 22.03 21.51
N LEU A 80 8.84 21.73 20.34
CA LEU A 80 7.66 22.44 19.81
C LEU A 80 6.35 21.82 20.29
N ILE A 81 6.32 20.50 20.54
CA ILE A 81 5.21 19.81 21.22
C ILE A 81 5.12 20.25 22.68
N SER A 82 6.23 20.23 23.43
CA SER A 82 6.22 20.62 24.86
C SER A 82 5.86 22.09 25.10
N ARG A 83 6.08 22.96 24.10
CA ARG A 83 5.64 24.36 24.09
C ARG A 83 4.21 24.56 23.58
N GLY A 84 3.50 23.48 23.23
CA GLY A 84 2.15 23.53 22.68
C GLY A 84 2.05 24.20 21.30
N TRP A 85 3.14 24.41 20.57
CA TRP A 85 3.13 25.08 19.26
C TRP A 85 2.82 24.11 18.11
N ALA A 86 3.31 22.87 18.22
CA ALA A 86 3.04 21.79 17.27
C ALA A 86 2.28 20.65 17.95
N LYS A 87 1.28 20.13 17.25
CA LYS A 87 0.79 18.75 17.40
C LYS A 87 1.56 17.90 16.40
N GLN A 88 1.88 16.65 16.72
CA GLN A 88 2.30 15.72 15.66
C GLN A 88 1.18 15.69 14.62
N ALA A 89 1.51 15.94 13.35
CA ALA A 89 0.62 15.47 12.30
C ALA A 89 0.50 13.95 12.50
N PRO A 90 -0.70 13.35 12.39
CA PRO A 90 -0.83 11.91 12.56
C PRO A 90 0.06 11.22 11.53
N GLU A 91 1.16 10.62 12.00
CA GLU A 91 2.19 10.00 11.17
C GLU A 91 1.61 8.75 10.52
N SER A 92 0.86 8.95 9.44
CA SER A 92 0.06 7.92 8.78
C SER A 92 -0.71 7.02 9.77
N THR A 93 -1.27 7.59 10.84
CA THR A 93 -2.47 6.99 11.45
C THR A 93 -3.61 7.28 10.49
N GLN A 94 -3.61 6.49 9.41
CA GLN A 94 -4.34 6.69 8.17
C GLN A 94 -5.81 6.98 8.47
N THR A 95 -6.22 8.24 8.26
CA THR A 95 -7.64 8.59 8.14
C THR A 95 -8.12 8.13 6.75
N GLY A 96 -8.01 6.81 6.53
CA GLY A 96 -7.84 6.19 5.21
C GLY A 96 -7.34 4.73 5.27
N GLY A 97 -7.58 4.02 6.38
CA GLY A 97 -7.29 2.59 6.51
C GLY A 97 -5.88 2.27 7.02
N LYS A 98 -5.80 1.77 8.26
CA LYS A 98 -4.56 1.24 8.84
C LYS A 98 -4.10 0.02 8.04
N ILE A 99 -2.85 -0.05 7.58
CA ILE A 99 -2.35 -1.26 6.90
C ILE A 99 -1.59 -2.09 7.93
N VAL A 100 -1.95 -3.38 8.04
CA VAL A 100 -1.27 -4.36 8.89
C VAL A 100 -0.43 -5.28 8.01
N THR A 101 0.86 -5.38 8.30
CA THR A 101 1.81 -6.17 7.50
C THR A 101 2.48 -7.29 8.31
N LEU A 102 3.22 -8.17 7.63
CA LEU A 102 3.83 -9.36 8.24
C LEU A 102 4.87 -9.01 9.33
N GLU A 103 5.51 -7.85 9.21
CA GLU A 103 6.46 -7.28 10.17
C GLU A 103 5.82 -6.99 11.54
N GLN A 104 4.48 -6.96 11.62
CA GLN A 104 3.73 -6.71 12.84
C GLN A 104 3.31 -8.00 13.57
N ASN A 105 3.97 -9.12 13.28
CA ASN A 105 3.71 -10.38 13.97
C ASN A 105 3.96 -10.26 15.49
N ASN A 106 3.00 -10.75 16.28
CA ASN A 106 2.95 -10.65 17.74
C ASN A 106 2.89 -9.20 18.28
N GLN A 107 2.45 -8.23 17.46
CA GLN A 107 2.17 -6.87 17.93
C GLN A 107 0.70 -6.69 18.33
N ALA A 108 0.46 -5.62 19.09
CA ALA A 108 -0.88 -5.15 19.42
C ALA A 108 -1.23 -3.90 18.59
N ILE A 109 -2.47 -3.81 18.09
CA ILE A 109 -3.00 -2.61 17.46
C ILE A 109 -4.25 -2.08 18.18
N SER A 110 -4.28 -0.78 18.42
CA SER A 110 -5.50 -0.07 18.79
C SER A 110 -6.29 0.33 17.54
N LEU A 111 -7.62 0.27 17.63
CA LEU A 111 -8.60 0.75 16.66
C LEU A 111 -9.74 1.46 17.40
N LYS A 112 -10.42 2.41 16.77
CA LYS A 112 -11.73 2.91 17.24
C LYS A 112 -12.87 2.11 16.65
N LYS A 113 -14.04 2.13 17.29
CA LYS A 113 -15.27 1.57 16.71
C LYS A 113 -15.57 2.23 15.35
N GLY A 114 -15.83 1.41 14.34
CA GLY A 114 -16.02 1.82 12.94
C GLY A 114 -14.73 1.92 12.12
N GLU A 115 -13.55 1.99 12.76
CA GLU A 115 -12.26 2.03 12.07
C GLU A 115 -12.01 0.71 11.33
N SER A 116 -11.28 0.80 10.21
CA SER A 116 -10.95 -0.35 9.37
C SER A 116 -9.45 -0.46 9.11
N PHE A 117 -8.97 -1.69 8.98
CA PHE A 117 -7.59 -1.99 8.62
C PHE A 117 -7.50 -3.00 7.47
N LEU A 118 -6.49 -2.85 6.63
CA LEU A 118 -6.16 -3.76 5.53
C LEU A 118 -5.06 -4.72 5.99
N LEU A 119 -5.32 -6.03 5.96
CA LEU A 119 -4.31 -7.05 6.23
C LEU A 119 -3.53 -7.37 4.95
N LYS A 120 -2.21 -7.19 4.97
CA LYS A 120 -1.29 -7.38 3.84
C LYS A 120 -0.04 -8.17 4.24
N LEU A 121 -0.18 -9.48 4.29
CA LEU A 121 0.85 -10.47 4.59
C LEU A 121 1.59 -10.97 3.31
N GLY A 122 1.22 -10.47 2.13
CA GLY A 122 1.87 -10.78 0.86
C GLY A 122 1.31 -12.03 0.16
N GLU A 123 2.01 -12.49 -0.87
CA GLU A 123 1.58 -13.57 -1.80
C GLU A 123 2.45 -14.83 -1.73
N THR A 124 3.53 -14.81 -0.95
CA THR A 124 4.50 -15.92 -0.86
C THR A 124 3.94 -17.17 -0.19
N HIS A 125 2.76 -17.06 0.42
CA HIS A 125 2.08 -18.11 1.15
C HIS A 125 0.57 -18.08 0.85
N ASP A 126 -0.07 -19.24 0.96
CA ASP A 126 -1.50 -19.42 0.99
C ASP A 126 -2.01 -19.12 2.41
N TRP A 127 -2.73 -18.02 2.58
CA TRP A 127 -3.08 -17.49 3.90
C TRP A 127 -4.52 -17.82 4.30
N ARG A 128 -4.69 -18.59 5.37
CA ARG A 128 -5.95 -18.77 6.10
C ARG A 128 -5.96 -17.81 7.29
N VAL A 129 -7.00 -16.98 7.40
CA VAL A 129 -7.15 -15.96 8.47
C VAL A 129 -8.35 -16.29 9.35
N ASP A 130 -8.12 -16.34 10.65
CA ASP A 130 -9.09 -16.63 11.70
C ASP A 130 -9.11 -15.49 12.73
N ILE A 131 -10.30 -15.17 13.26
CA ILE A 131 -10.47 -14.14 14.29
C ILE A 131 -11.20 -14.76 15.47
N THR A 132 -10.61 -14.68 16.67
CA THR A 132 -11.14 -15.31 17.88
C THR A 132 -12.54 -14.82 18.25
N ASN A 133 -12.78 -13.51 18.14
CA ASN A 133 -14.11 -12.92 18.35
C ASN A 133 -14.50 -12.00 17.17
N GLN A 134 -15.36 -12.51 16.30
CA GLN A 134 -15.84 -11.82 15.09
C GLN A 134 -16.84 -10.69 15.38
N THR A 135 -17.40 -10.61 16.59
CA THR A 135 -18.31 -9.50 16.98
C THR A 135 -17.56 -8.21 17.28
N ILE A 136 -16.25 -8.29 17.55
CA ILE A 136 -15.37 -7.16 17.84
C ILE A 136 -14.75 -6.63 16.54
N VAL A 137 -14.18 -7.52 15.71
CA VAL A 137 -13.66 -7.23 14.36
C VAL A 137 -14.14 -8.30 13.39
N SER A 138 -14.61 -7.91 12.20
CA SER A 138 -14.94 -8.85 11.13
C SER A 138 -14.37 -8.43 9.78
N ARG A 139 -14.32 -9.37 8.82
CA ARG A 139 -13.90 -9.10 7.44
C ARG A 139 -15.02 -8.38 6.69
N VAL A 140 -14.68 -7.30 6.00
CA VAL A 140 -15.61 -6.60 5.10
C VAL A 140 -15.74 -7.40 3.81
N MET A 141 -16.96 -7.81 3.48
CA MET A 141 -17.28 -8.61 2.30
C MET A 141 -17.54 -7.72 1.07
N ASN A 142 -17.42 -8.30 -0.12
CA ASN A 142 -17.70 -7.64 -1.43
C ASN A 142 -16.83 -6.41 -1.74
N VAL A 143 -15.64 -6.30 -1.14
CA VAL A 143 -14.65 -5.24 -1.40
C VAL A 143 -13.44 -5.82 -2.13
N MET A 144 -13.05 -5.19 -3.24
CA MET A 144 -11.78 -5.48 -3.91
C MET A 144 -10.62 -4.91 -3.09
N VAL A 145 -9.63 -5.74 -2.78
CA VAL A 145 -8.40 -5.34 -2.08
C VAL A 145 -7.21 -5.30 -3.04
N ILE A 146 -6.17 -4.56 -2.67
CA ILE A 146 -4.93 -4.52 -3.44
C ILE A 146 -4.25 -5.90 -3.48
N LYS A 147 -3.49 -6.13 -4.54
CA LYS A 147 -2.68 -7.33 -4.74
C LYS A 147 -1.78 -7.60 -3.50
N GLY A 148 -1.82 -8.84 -3.01
CA GLY A 148 -1.12 -9.30 -1.80
C GLY A 148 -1.75 -8.95 -0.46
N ALA A 149 -2.98 -8.40 -0.45
CA ALA A 149 -3.78 -8.23 0.76
C ALA A 149 -4.78 -9.39 0.95
N GLN A 150 -4.93 -9.86 2.19
CA GLN A 150 -5.85 -10.93 2.57
C GLN A 150 -7.28 -10.42 2.76
N GLY A 151 -7.45 -9.16 3.17
CA GLY A 151 -8.77 -8.56 3.33
C GLY A 151 -8.77 -7.20 4.00
N LEU A 152 -9.87 -6.47 3.85
CA LEU A 152 -10.23 -5.33 4.68
C LEU A 152 -11.04 -5.85 5.88
N TYR A 153 -10.74 -5.34 7.07
CA TYR A 153 -11.36 -5.72 8.34
C TYR A 153 -11.86 -4.47 9.05
N GLN A 154 -13.02 -4.53 9.69
CA GLN A 154 -13.64 -3.41 10.40
C GLN A 154 -13.90 -3.75 11.87
N ALA A 155 -13.67 -2.78 12.75
CA ALA A 155 -14.01 -2.86 14.16
C ALA A 155 -15.48 -2.46 14.40
N HIS A 156 -16.24 -3.32 15.06
CA HIS A 156 -17.69 -3.15 15.29
C HIS A 156 -18.04 -2.85 16.75
N ASN A 157 -17.35 -3.48 17.69
CA ASN A 157 -17.62 -3.35 19.12
C ASN A 157 -16.32 -3.22 19.91
N THR A 158 -16.40 -2.52 21.03
CA THR A 158 -15.27 -2.31 21.95
C THR A 158 -14.85 -3.61 22.63
N GLY A 159 -13.54 -3.82 22.80
CA GLY A 159 -12.99 -4.98 23.48
C GLY A 159 -11.72 -5.52 22.82
N TYR A 160 -11.25 -6.66 23.32
CA TYR A 160 -10.03 -7.31 22.85
C TYR A 160 -10.36 -8.55 22.01
N THR A 161 -9.68 -8.71 20.89
CA THR A 161 -9.75 -9.90 20.02
C THR A 161 -8.39 -10.18 19.41
N THR A 162 -8.10 -11.43 19.07
CA THR A 162 -6.87 -11.80 18.37
C THR A 162 -7.22 -12.24 16.96
N LEU A 163 -6.48 -11.73 15.99
CA LEU A 163 -6.44 -12.21 14.61
C LEU A 163 -5.21 -13.11 14.47
N THR A 164 -5.42 -14.30 13.91
CA THR A 164 -4.36 -15.26 13.59
C THR A 164 -4.43 -15.55 12.10
N ALA A 165 -3.28 -15.63 11.43
CA ALA A 165 -3.19 -16.09 10.05
C ALA A 165 -2.12 -17.17 9.92
N VAL A 166 -2.49 -18.30 9.30
CA VAL A 166 -1.56 -19.38 8.96
C VAL A 166 -1.23 -19.27 7.48
N GLY A 167 0.06 -19.14 7.17
CA GLY A 167 0.59 -19.06 5.81
C GLY A 167 1.27 -20.37 5.43
N ASP A 168 0.63 -21.15 4.57
CA ASP A 168 1.21 -22.36 4.00
C ASP A 168 2.06 -22.01 2.76
N PRO A 169 3.29 -22.55 2.60
CA PRO A 169 4.12 -22.22 1.45
C PRO A 169 3.49 -22.74 0.15
N LEU A 170 3.52 -21.94 -0.93
CA LEU A 170 2.84 -22.27 -2.20
C LEU A 170 3.25 -23.64 -2.77
N CYS A 171 4.50 -24.07 -2.52
CA CYS A 171 5.04 -25.37 -2.94
C CYS A 171 4.39 -26.60 -2.29
N TYR A 172 3.42 -26.44 -1.37
CA TYR A 172 2.50 -27.52 -0.97
C TYR A 172 1.51 -27.91 -2.08
N ARG A 173 1.23 -27.01 -3.02
CA ARG A 173 0.35 -27.25 -4.18
C ARG A 173 1.09 -27.83 -5.39
N GLU A 174 2.43 -27.78 -5.36
CA GLU A 174 3.31 -28.30 -6.42
C GLU A 174 3.59 -29.80 -6.28
N ILE A 175 4.07 -30.43 -7.35
CA ILE A 175 4.46 -31.85 -7.38
C ILE A 175 5.90 -31.94 -7.94
N PRO A 176 6.88 -32.47 -7.18
CA PRO A 176 6.78 -32.95 -5.81
C PRO A 176 6.59 -31.82 -4.78
N ARG A 177 5.88 -32.12 -3.69
CA ARG A 177 5.65 -31.15 -2.60
C ARG A 177 6.94 -30.85 -1.84
N CYS A 178 7.08 -29.59 -1.41
CA CYS A 178 8.18 -29.18 -0.53
C CYS A 178 7.95 -29.58 0.94
N LEU A 179 9.03 -29.59 1.72
CA LEU A 179 9.04 -29.79 3.17
C LEU A 179 9.24 -28.47 3.95
N ALA A 180 8.96 -27.32 3.32
CA ALA A 180 9.06 -26.02 3.98
C ALA A 180 7.93 -25.90 5.04
N PRO A 181 8.20 -25.40 6.25
CA PRO A 181 7.19 -25.27 7.29
C PRO A 181 6.22 -24.11 7.01
N SER A 182 4.98 -24.25 7.48
CA SER A 182 4.00 -23.16 7.51
C SER A 182 4.38 -22.09 8.54
N ILE A 183 4.06 -20.83 8.25
CA ILE A 183 4.30 -19.70 9.18
C ILE A 183 3.01 -19.26 9.86
N VAL A 184 3.12 -18.71 11.08
CA VAL A 184 2.00 -18.18 11.85
C VAL A 184 2.21 -16.70 12.12
N PHE A 185 1.23 -15.90 11.72
CA PHE A 185 1.09 -14.49 12.06
C PHE A 185 0.01 -14.35 13.15
N ARG A 186 0.31 -13.57 14.19
CA ARG A 186 -0.63 -13.21 15.25
C ARG A 186 -0.67 -11.69 15.41
N LEU A 187 -1.86 -11.15 15.63
CA LEU A 187 -2.11 -9.74 15.91
C LEU A 187 -3.15 -9.61 17.01
N ASP A 188 -2.79 -8.98 18.11
CA ASP A 188 -3.75 -8.66 19.17
C ASP A 188 -4.40 -7.29 18.87
N ILE A 189 -5.71 -7.21 18.96
CA ILE A 189 -6.50 -6.03 18.55
C ILE A 189 -7.30 -5.53 19.74
N ASN A 190 -7.11 -4.26 20.09
CA ASN A 190 -7.89 -3.55 21.09
C ASN A 190 -8.78 -2.51 20.41
N VAL A 191 -10.10 -2.67 20.52
CA VAL A 191 -11.08 -1.72 20.00
C VAL A 191 -11.56 -0.81 21.12
N THR A 192 -11.27 0.49 21.01
CA THR A 192 -11.80 1.55 21.88
C THR A 192 -13.05 2.18 21.29
N GLN A 193 -13.75 2.97 22.10
CA GLN A 193 -14.88 3.78 21.66
C GLN A 193 -14.44 4.90 20.72
#